data_AF-A0A5N7C146-F1
#
_entry.id   AF-A0A5N7C146-F1
#
_cell.length_a   1.000
_cell.length_b   1.000
_cell.length_c   1.000
_cell.angle_alpha   90.00
_cell.angle_beta   90.00
_cell.angle_gamma   90.00
#
_symmetry.space_group_name_H-M   'P 1'
#
loop_
_entity.id
_entity.type
_entity.pdbx_description
1 polymer ?
#
loop_
_entity_poly.entity_id
_entity_poly.type
_entity_poly.pdbx_seq_one_letter_code
_entity_poly.pdbx_strand_id
1 'polypeptide(L)'
;MSELLAEPTPSSLTDHLARVQALLVYQIICLFDGDDHQRSIAERRIPTLMSWSSQMLECARISSEYIQLAQSGHGPQEPRQEALWKAWILGESVRRTWMIRTTIVAVYELLKWGRTSCAGGVKFTARAGLWEAPTAQRWVAACQQQDVLFLSGADANRLFVQTRPNEVDEFVHFILTVIFGLEAVVTWVRNTGYSQTGTTEDGLYTSLTFEEPRYRLCDDDSEAAA
;
A
#
# COMPACT_ATOMS: atom_id res chain seq x y z
N MET A 1 -21.55 7.54 0.62
CA MET A 1 -21.03 6.18 0.31
C MET A 1 -21.94 5.41 -0.63
N SER A 2 -23.26 5.35 -0.40
CA SER A 2 -24.20 4.71 -1.35
C SER A 2 -24.14 5.34 -2.75
N GLU A 3 -23.93 6.66 -2.84
CA GLU A 3 -23.73 7.40 -4.08
C GLU A 3 -22.44 6.98 -4.81
N LEU A 4 -21.30 6.88 -4.11
CA LEU A 4 -20.02 6.41 -4.68
C LEU A 4 -20.12 4.99 -5.25
N LEU A 5 -20.93 4.11 -4.64
CA LEU A 5 -21.15 2.74 -5.13
C LEU A 5 -22.08 2.68 -6.36
N ALA A 6 -22.85 3.74 -6.62
CA ALA A 6 -23.74 3.88 -7.77
C ALA A 6 -23.09 4.61 -8.95
N GLU A 7 -21.88 5.14 -8.77
CA GLU A 7 -21.12 5.85 -9.81
C GLU A 7 -20.86 4.96 -11.04
N PRO A 8 -20.98 5.51 -12.27
CA PRO A 8 -20.65 4.79 -13.50
C PRO A 8 -19.16 4.40 -13.55
N THR A 9 -18.82 3.52 -14.49
CA THR A 9 -17.43 3.12 -14.74
C THR A 9 -16.51 4.35 -14.84
N PRO A 10 -15.35 4.39 -14.16
CA PRO A 10 -14.54 5.60 -14.08
C PRO A 10 -14.07 6.04 -15.47
N SER A 11 -14.13 7.33 -15.74
CA SER A 11 -13.72 7.93 -17.00
C SER A 11 -12.20 7.92 -17.22
N SER A 12 -11.42 7.87 -16.13
CA SER A 12 -9.96 7.87 -16.18
C SER A 12 -9.35 6.98 -15.10
N LEU A 13 -8.06 6.63 -15.27
CA LEU A 13 -7.30 5.92 -14.23
C LEU A 13 -7.20 6.74 -12.93
N THR A 14 -7.11 8.06 -13.03
CA THR A 14 -7.09 8.96 -11.87
C THR A 14 -8.42 8.89 -11.10
N ASP A 15 -9.56 8.93 -11.80
CA ASP A 15 -10.87 8.81 -11.16
C ASP A 15 -11.04 7.43 -10.51
N HIS A 16 -10.53 6.38 -11.17
CA HIS A 16 -10.53 5.03 -10.64
C HIS A 16 -9.68 4.92 -9.37
N LEU A 17 -8.48 5.49 -9.39
CA LEU A 17 -7.60 5.57 -8.22
C LEU A 17 -8.28 6.31 -7.07
N ALA A 18 -8.88 7.48 -7.33
CA ALA A 18 -9.55 8.28 -6.33
C ALA A 18 -10.73 7.54 -5.68
N ARG A 19 -11.59 6.87 -6.47
CA ARG A 19 -12.72 6.10 -5.89
C ARG A 19 -12.25 4.90 -5.06
N VAL A 20 -11.16 4.24 -5.45
CA VAL A 20 -10.59 3.12 -4.69
C VAL A 20 -9.99 3.62 -3.39
N GLN A 21 -9.25 4.73 -3.41
CA GLN A 21 -8.70 5.35 -2.20
C GLN A 21 -9.82 5.82 -1.26
N ALA A 22 -10.87 6.46 -1.78
CA ALA A 22 -12.01 6.88 -0.98
C ALA A 22 -12.73 5.70 -0.30
N LEU A 23 -13.00 4.62 -1.04
CA LEU A 23 -13.59 3.41 -0.47
C LEU A 23 -12.63 2.77 0.53
N LEU A 24 -11.33 2.69 0.25
CA LEU A 24 -10.33 2.11 1.14
C LEU A 24 -10.27 2.85 2.48
N VAL A 25 -10.20 4.18 2.48
CA VAL A 25 -10.21 4.99 3.70
C VAL A 25 -11.48 4.77 4.50
N TYR A 26 -12.64 4.79 3.83
CA TYR A 26 -13.93 4.52 4.48
C TYR A 26 -13.96 3.13 5.13
N GLN A 27 -13.43 2.11 4.45
CA GLN A 27 -13.37 0.75 4.96
C GLN A 27 -12.43 0.62 6.16
N ILE A 28 -11.27 1.28 6.14
CA ILE A 28 -10.36 1.31 7.29
C ILE A 28 -11.08 1.87 8.52
N ILE A 29 -11.77 3.01 8.38
CA ILE A 29 -12.55 3.60 9.47
C ILE A 29 -13.56 2.57 9.98
N CYS A 30 -14.44 2.06 9.12
CA CYS A 30 -15.53 1.19 9.55
C CYS A 30 -15.09 -0.19 10.09
N LEU A 31 -13.99 -0.77 9.59
CA LEU A 31 -13.50 -2.07 10.08
C LEU A 31 -12.91 -1.97 11.48
N PHE A 32 -12.27 -0.84 11.79
CA PHE A 32 -11.51 -0.64 13.03
C PHE A 32 -12.16 0.35 14.02
N ASP A 33 -13.37 0.86 13.73
CA ASP A 33 -14.15 1.77 14.60
C ASP A 33 -14.61 1.14 15.93
N GLY A 34 -14.61 -0.19 16.03
CA GLY A 34 -15.13 -0.93 17.18
C GLY A 34 -16.65 -1.17 17.16
N ASP A 35 -17.42 -0.39 16.39
CA ASP A 35 -18.85 -0.61 16.17
C ASP A 35 -19.13 -1.82 15.25
N ASP A 36 -19.88 -2.79 15.75
CA ASP A 36 -20.28 -3.99 15.02
C ASP A 36 -21.13 -3.66 13.77
N HIS A 37 -21.94 -2.60 13.81
CA HIS A 37 -22.74 -2.17 12.67
C HIS A 37 -21.86 -1.62 11.54
N GLN A 38 -20.90 -0.75 11.87
CA GLN A 38 -19.92 -0.24 10.90
C GLN A 38 -19.09 -1.37 10.31
N ARG A 39 -18.64 -2.30 11.16
CA ARG A 39 -17.88 -3.48 10.72
C ARG A 39 -18.70 -4.32 9.74
N SER A 40 -19.95 -4.63 10.07
CA SER A 40 -20.86 -5.39 9.19
C SER A 40 -21.09 -4.69 7.83
N ILE A 41 -21.20 -3.36 7.82
CA ILE A 41 -21.28 -2.58 6.57
C ILE A 41 -19.98 -2.74 5.76
N ALA A 42 -18.83 -2.63 6.41
CA ALA A 42 -17.55 -2.70 5.73
C ALA A 42 -17.28 -4.11 5.17
N GLU A 43 -17.60 -5.15 5.91
CA GLU A 43 -17.49 -6.54 5.45
C GLU A 43 -18.24 -6.78 4.14
N ARG A 44 -19.49 -6.28 4.05
CA ARG A 44 -20.29 -6.38 2.82
C ARG A 44 -19.65 -5.68 1.62
N ARG A 45 -18.74 -4.74 1.86
CA ARG A 45 -18.05 -3.94 0.83
C ARG A 45 -16.65 -4.45 0.48
N ILE A 46 -16.11 -5.43 1.23
CA ILE A 46 -14.81 -6.04 0.89
C ILE A 46 -14.79 -6.56 -0.56
N PRO A 47 -15.80 -7.31 -1.06
CA PRO A 47 -15.80 -7.77 -2.45
C PRO A 47 -15.75 -6.63 -3.48
N THR A 48 -16.44 -5.52 -3.21
CA THR A 48 -16.41 -4.34 -4.07
C THR A 48 -15.04 -3.68 -4.08
N LEU A 49 -14.45 -3.45 -2.90
CA LEU A 49 -13.09 -2.92 -2.79
C LEU A 49 -12.10 -3.84 -3.51
N MET A 50 -12.29 -5.15 -3.38
CA MET A 50 -11.44 -6.12 -4.07
C MET A 50 -11.54 -5.97 -5.59
N SER A 51 -12.76 -6.01 -6.12
CA SER A 51 -13.05 -5.89 -7.54
C SER A 51 -12.53 -4.58 -8.13
N TRP A 52 -12.83 -3.44 -7.50
CA TRP A 52 -12.37 -2.13 -7.98
C TRP A 52 -10.85 -2.01 -7.96
N SER A 53 -10.18 -2.54 -6.93
CA SER A 53 -8.70 -2.52 -6.89
C SER A 53 -8.07 -3.35 -7.99
N SER A 54 -8.65 -4.52 -8.31
CA SER A 54 -8.16 -5.37 -9.41
C SER A 54 -8.41 -4.71 -10.77
N GLN A 55 -9.58 -4.10 -10.97
CA GLN A 55 -9.88 -3.36 -12.19
C GLN A 55 -8.96 -2.14 -12.35
N MET A 56 -8.69 -1.40 -11.27
CA MET A 56 -7.75 -0.27 -11.27
C MET A 56 -6.34 -0.71 -11.70
N LEU A 57 -5.87 -1.84 -11.15
CA LEU A 57 -4.56 -2.39 -11.50
C LEU A 57 -4.50 -2.83 -12.97
N GLU A 58 -5.58 -3.44 -13.48
CA GLU A 58 -5.69 -3.83 -14.88
C GLU A 58 -5.77 -2.61 -15.81
N CYS A 59 -6.57 -1.60 -15.47
CA CYS A 59 -6.60 -0.33 -16.17
C CYS A 59 -5.20 0.30 -16.24
N ALA A 60 -4.42 0.24 -15.16
CA ALA A 60 -3.05 0.75 -15.14
C ALA A 60 -2.07 -0.07 -16.01
N ARG A 61 -2.29 -1.38 -16.15
CA ARG A 61 -1.53 -2.23 -17.08
C ARG A 61 -1.90 -1.94 -18.54
N ILE A 62 -3.19 -1.82 -18.84
CA ILE A 62 -3.68 -1.54 -20.20
C ILE A 62 -3.29 -0.12 -20.61
N SER A 63 -3.33 0.84 -19.68
CA SER A 63 -2.81 2.20 -19.89
C SER A 63 -1.30 2.24 -20.06
N SER A 64 -0.60 1.11 -20.24
CA SER A 64 0.80 1.04 -20.71
C SER A 64 1.03 1.74 -22.07
N GLU A 65 -0.01 2.31 -22.68
CA GLU A 65 0.09 3.52 -23.52
C GLU A 65 0.95 4.63 -22.89
N TYR A 66 1.19 4.63 -21.58
CA TYR A 66 2.13 5.51 -20.88
C TYR A 66 3.60 5.25 -21.21
N ILE A 67 3.97 3.98 -21.42
CA ILE A 67 5.29 3.60 -21.94
C ILE A 67 5.35 3.93 -23.44
N GLN A 68 4.24 3.84 -24.17
CA GLN A 68 4.17 4.22 -25.59
C GLN A 68 4.18 5.75 -25.81
N LEU A 69 3.60 6.55 -24.92
CA LEU A 69 3.75 8.01 -24.86
C LEU A 69 5.19 8.41 -24.50
N ALA A 70 5.80 7.65 -23.58
CA ALA A 70 7.22 7.80 -23.24
C ALA A 70 8.17 7.46 -24.40
N GLN A 71 7.76 6.59 -25.34
CA GLN A 71 8.55 6.11 -26.46
C GLN A 71 8.32 6.86 -27.79
N SER A 72 7.22 7.62 -27.94
CA SER A 72 6.79 8.20 -29.23
C SER A 72 7.25 9.66 -29.53
N GLY A 73 8.03 10.33 -28.67
CA GLY A 73 8.35 11.76 -28.82
C GLY A 73 9.77 12.12 -29.28
N HIS A 74 9.92 12.56 -30.53
CA HIS A 74 11.10 13.29 -31.07
C HIS A 74 10.98 14.81 -30.82
N GLY A 75 11.10 15.28 -29.59
CA GLY A 75 10.99 16.71 -29.23
C GLY A 75 11.87 17.13 -28.04
N PRO A 76 12.04 18.45 -27.79
CA PRO A 76 13.01 18.99 -26.82
C PRO A 76 12.79 18.40 -25.41
N GLN A 77 13.86 18.31 -24.62
CA GLN A 77 14.02 17.32 -23.55
C GLN A 77 13.22 17.59 -22.25
N GLU A 78 12.76 18.83 -22.01
CA GLU A 78 12.14 19.31 -20.76
C GLU A 78 10.63 18.98 -20.57
N PRO A 79 9.75 18.88 -21.60
CA PRO A 79 8.37 18.38 -21.44
C PRO A 79 8.27 16.88 -21.17
N ARG A 80 9.31 16.10 -21.56
CA ARG A 80 9.29 14.63 -21.48
C ARG A 80 9.54 14.12 -20.07
N GLN A 81 10.46 14.74 -19.33
CA GLN A 81 10.79 14.34 -17.96
C GLN A 81 9.59 14.54 -17.02
N GLU A 82 8.89 15.67 -17.18
CA GLU A 82 7.68 15.98 -16.42
C GLU A 82 6.56 14.96 -16.68
N ALA A 83 6.34 14.59 -17.94
CA ALA A 83 5.36 13.57 -18.29
C ALA A 83 5.72 12.20 -17.71
N LEU A 84 6.99 11.80 -17.77
CA LEU A 84 7.50 10.55 -17.20
C LEU A 84 7.41 10.51 -15.67
N TRP A 85 7.68 11.62 -15.01
CA TRP A 85 7.60 11.70 -13.56
C TRP A 85 6.15 11.64 -13.07
N LYS A 86 5.25 12.45 -13.66
CA LYS A 86 3.80 12.34 -13.42
C LYS A 86 3.30 10.92 -13.69
N ALA A 87 3.90 10.28 -14.68
CA ALA A 87 3.59 8.93 -15.03
C ALA A 87 3.94 7.89 -13.99
N TRP A 88 5.17 8.00 -13.52
CA TRP A 88 5.63 7.20 -12.43
C TRP A 88 4.80 7.44 -11.16
N ILE A 89 4.47 8.70 -10.82
CA ILE A 89 3.62 9.04 -9.66
C ILE A 89 2.28 8.32 -9.72
N LEU A 90 1.55 8.40 -10.85
CA LEU A 90 0.26 7.75 -11.00
C LEU A 90 0.39 6.21 -10.88
N GLY A 91 1.38 5.62 -11.56
CA GLY A 91 1.61 4.19 -11.53
C GLY A 91 2.05 3.66 -10.16
N GLU A 92 2.89 4.40 -9.44
CA GLU A 92 3.29 4.08 -8.07
C GLU A 92 2.12 4.27 -7.09
N SER A 93 1.28 5.30 -7.30
CA SER A 93 0.07 5.51 -6.48
C SER A 93 -0.91 4.34 -6.59
N VAL A 94 -1.12 3.80 -7.81
CA VAL A 94 -1.92 2.59 -8.03
C VAL A 94 -1.32 1.40 -7.27
N ARG A 95 0.00 1.19 -7.36
CA ARG A 95 0.70 0.06 -6.73
C ARG A 95 0.67 0.16 -5.21
N ARG A 96 0.97 1.33 -4.64
CA ARG A 96 0.86 1.60 -3.19
C ARG A 96 -0.57 1.46 -2.68
N THR A 97 -1.57 1.95 -3.42
CA THR A 97 -2.99 1.79 -3.05
C THR A 97 -3.42 0.32 -3.04
N TRP A 98 -3.00 -0.46 -4.04
CA TRP A 98 -3.25 -1.89 -4.09
C TRP A 98 -2.59 -2.62 -2.89
N MET A 99 -1.36 -2.25 -2.55
CA MET A 99 -0.65 -2.81 -1.39
C MET A 99 -1.37 -2.52 -0.08
N ILE A 100 -1.75 -1.26 0.19
CA ILE A 100 -2.51 -0.91 1.39
C ILE A 100 -3.82 -1.66 1.45
N ARG A 101 -4.57 -1.74 0.34
CA ARG A 101 -5.80 -2.53 0.29
C ARG A 101 -5.55 -3.99 0.67
N THR A 102 -4.53 -4.61 0.10
CA THR A 102 -4.20 -6.02 0.38
C THR A 102 -3.81 -6.20 1.85
N THR A 103 -2.99 -5.29 2.39
CA THR A 103 -2.60 -5.26 3.80
C THR A 103 -3.80 -5.13 4.73
N ILE A 104 -4.68 -4.15 4.51
CA ILE A 104 -5.82 -3.89 5.39
C ILE A 104 -6.79 -5.07 5.42
N VAL A 105 -7.10 -5.64 4.25
CA VAL A 105 -7.94 -6.83 4.20
C VAL A 105 -7.25 -7.98 4.90
N ALA A 106 -5.98 -8.28 4.59
CA ALA A 106 -5.27 -9.39 5.19
C ALA A 106 -5.18 -9.30 6.72
N VAL A 107 -4.89 -8.11 7.26
CA VAL A 107 -4.88 -7.85 8.70
C VAL A 107 -6.27 -8.11 9.29
N TYR A 108 -7.32 -7.60 8.66
CA TYR A 108 -8.69 -7.85 9.10
C TYR A 108 -9.05 -9.35 9.11
N GLU A 109 -8.75 -10.07 8.03
CA GLU A 109 -9.02 -11.51 7.92
C GLU A 109 -8.23 -12.31 8.97
N LEU A 110 -6.97 -11.95 9.20
CA LEU A 110 -6.13 -12.56 10.25
C LEU A 110 -6.71 -12.33 11.64
N LEU A 111 -7.14 -11.11 11.96
CA LEU A 111 -7.75 -10.80 13.26
C LEU A 111 -9.09 -11.54 13.46
N LYS A 112 -9.89 -11.68 12.40
CA LYS A 112 -11.21 -12.31 12.47
C LYS A 112 -11.18 -13.83 12.45
N TRP A 113 -10.33 -14.42 11.61
CA TRP A 113 -10.35 -15.86 11.32
C TRP A 113 -9.01 -16.57 11.55
N GLY A 114 -7.98 -15.87 12.00
CA GLY A 114 -6.63 -16.42 12.17
C GLY A 114 -5.93 -16.79 10.86
N ARG A 115 -6.52 -16.46 9.70
CA ARG A 115 -5.98 -16.77 8.37
C ARG A 115 -6.44 -15.73 7.34
N THR A 116 -5.61 -15.55 6.31
CA THR A 116 -5.90 -14.70 5.15
C THR A 116 -5.55 -15.44 3.87
N SER A 117 -6.21 -15.09 2.77
CA SER A 117 -5.79 -15.54 1.45
C SER A 117 -4.64 -14.68 0.90
N CYS A 118 -3.76 -15.26 0.09
CA CYS A 118 -2.75 -14.49 -0.64
C CYS A 118 -3.40 -13.84 -1.87
N ALA A 119 -3.53 -12.51 -1.85
CA ALA A 119 -4.07 -11.74 -2.98
C ALA A 119 -3.10 -11.59 -4.16
N GLY A 120 -1.90 -12.18 -4.07
CA GLY A 120 -0.80 -11.97 -5.02
C GLY A 120 0.09 -10.79 -4.61
N GLY A 121 0.79 -10.18 -5.57
CA GLY A 121 1.66 -9.04 -5.32
C GLY A 121 1.88 -8.16 -6.53
N VAL A 122 2.17 -6.89 -6.28
CA VAL A 122 2.66 -5.93 -7.27
C VAL A 122 4.11 -5.57 -6.95
N LYS A 123 4.86 -5.14 -7.96
CA LYS A 123 6.18 -4.54 -7.71
C LYS A 123 6.03 -3.09 -7.24
N PHE A 124 6.95 -2.62 -6.42
CA PHE A 124 6.96 -1.25 -5.91
C PHE A 124 8.39 -0.70 -5.86
N THR A 125 8.52 0.63 -5.88
CA THR A 125 9.82 1.27 -5.67
C THR A 125 10.04 1.49 -4.18
N ALA A 126 11.19 1.05 -3.68
CA ALA A 126 11.49 1.13 -2.25
C ALA A 126 12.56 2.17 -1.89
N ARG A 127 13.25 2.76 -2.87
CA ARG A 127 14.32 3.73 -2.61
C ARG A 127 13.75 5.02 -2.03
N ALA A 128 14.29 5.44 -0.87
CA ALA A 128 14.00 6.72 -0.26
C ALA A 128 14.32 7.89 -1.21
N GLY A 129 13.51 8.95 -1.14
CA GLY A 129 13.70 10.17 -1.93
C GLY A 129 13.12 10.14 -3.35
N LEU A 130 12.69 8.99 -3.88
CA LEU A 130 11.97 8.93 -5.16
C LEU A 130 10.55 9.49 -5.03
N TRP A 131 9.80 9.04 -4.02
CA TRP A 131 8.41 9.46 -3.79
C TRP A 131 8.32 10.93 -3.36
N GLU A 132 9.26 11.36 -2.51
CA GLU A 132 9.34 12.73 -1.98
C GLU A 132 10.02 13.73 -2.93
N ALA A 133 10.41 13.31 -4.14
CA ALA A 133 11.04 14.20 -5.10
C ALA A 133 10.04 15.32 -5.50
N PRO A 134 10.32 16.61 -5.25
CA PRO A 134 9.35 17.68 -5.48
C PRO A 134 9.25 18.11 -6.94
N THR A 135 10.17 17.64 -7.80
CA THR A 135 10.21 17.98 -9.22
C THR A 135 10.69 16.79 -10.05
N ALA A 136 10.32 16.75 -11.33
CA ALA A 136 10.80 15.76 -12.28
C ALA A 136 12.33 15.70 -12.36
N GLN A 137 13.01 16.85 -12.31
CA GLN A 137 14.47 16.93 -12.34
C GLN A 137 15.11 16.22 -11.14
N ARG A 138 14.57 16.42 -9.92
CA ARG A 138 15.07 15.74 -8.71
C ARG A 138 14.77 14.24 -8.75
N TRP A 139 13.60 13.86 -9.27
CA TRP A 139 13.25 12.45 -9.45
C TRP A 139 14.21 11.76 -10.45
N VAL A 140 14.47 12.38 -11.60
CA VAL A 140 15.45 11.85 -12.59
C VAL A 140 16.84 11.73 -11.97
N ALA A 141 17.31 12.75 -11.24
CA ALA A 141 18.60 12.71 -10.57
C ALA A 141 18.68 11.54 -9.57
N ALA A 142 17.64 11.33 -8.76
CA ALA A 142 17.59 10.21 -7.82
C ALA A 142 17.59 8.85 -8.52
N CYS A 143 16.81 8.69 -9.60
CA CYS A 143 16.81 7.49 -10.44
C CYS A 143 18.18 7.17 -11.08
N GLN A 144 18.99 8.20 -11.36
CA GLN A 144 20.32 8.04 -11.96
C GLN A 144 21.40 7.76 -10.91
N GLN A 145 21.24 8.23 -9.68
CA GLN A 145 22.24 8.10 -8.63
C GLN A 145 22.30 6.68 -8.07
N GLN A 146 21.15 6.01 -7.90
CA GLN A 146 21.06 4.70 -7.27
C GLN A 146 19.94 3.85 -7.89
N ASP A 147 20.05 2.53 -7.72
CA ASP A 147 18.98 1.61 -8.07
C ASP A 147 17.68 1.97 -7.33
N VAL A 148 16.56 1.99 -8.04
CA VAL A 148 15.25 2.41 -7.51
C VAL A 148 14.62 1.42 -6.54
N LEU A 149 15.26 0.27 -6.31
CA LEU A 149 14.79 -0.84 -5.50
C LEU A 149 13.39 -1.29 -5.95
N PHE A 150 13.27 -1.64 -7.22
CA PHE A 150 12.00 -2.09 -7.80
C PHE A 150 11.75 -3.57 -7.52
N LEU A 151 11.07 -3.85 -6.40
CA LEU A 151 10.98 -5.18 -5.80
C LEU A 151 9.54 -5.66 -5.69
N SER A 152 9.36 -6.98 -5.61
CA SER A 152 8.09 -7.59 -5.22
C SER A 152 8.04 -7.80 -3.70
N GLY A 153 6.84 -7.97 -3.13
CA GLY A 153 6.71 -8.32 -1.71
C GLY A 153 7.47 -9.60 -1.33
N ALA A 154 7.58 -10.57 -2.25
CA ALA A 154 8.32 -11.81 -2.04
C ALA A 154 9.85 -11.60 -1.98
N ASP A 155 10.36 -10.52 -2.60
CA ASP A 155 11.79 -10.16 -2.59
C ASP A 155 12.12 -9.10 -1.52
N ALA A 156 11.12 -8.59 -0.81
CA ALA A 156 11.29 -7.46 0.11
C ALA A 156 12.19 -7.81 1.31
N ASN A 157 12.33 -9.10 1.66
CA ASN A 157 13.25 -9.56 2.70
C ASN A 157 14.73 -9.24 2.39
N ARG A 158 15.09 -9.06 1.12
CA ARG A 158 16.46 -8.70 0.71
C ARG A 158 16.89 -7.34 1.26
N LEU A 159 15.93 -6.44 1.52
CA LEU A 159 16.20 -5.12 2.07
C LEU A 159 16.90 -5.19 3.43
N PHE A 160 16.57 -6.17 4.27
CA PHE A 160 17.18 -6.36 5.59
C PHE A 160 18.69 -6.65 5.53
N VAL A 161 19.17 -7.17 4.40
CA VAL A 161 20.56 -7.61 4.23
C VAL A 161 21.34 -6.65 3.33
N GLN A 162 20.69 -6.11 2.29
CA GLN A 162 21.35 -5.42 1.19
C GLN A 162 21.24 -3.90 1.25
N THR A 163 20.36 -3.37 2.10
CA THR A 163 20.02 -1.95 2.10
C THR A 163 20.05 -1.40 3.52
N ARG A 164 20.46 -0.14 3.67
CA ARG A 164 20.33 0.55 4.97
C ARG A 164 18.89 1.03 5.16
N PRO A 165 18.35 1.03 6.39
CA PRO A 165 16.98 1.49 6.64
C PRO A 165 16.71 2.90 6.10
N ASN A 166 17.65 3.82 6.27
CA ASN A 166 17.50 5.21 5.81
C ASN A 166 17.50 5.39 4.28
N GLU A 167 17.86 4.35 3.52
CA GLU A 167 17.78 4.33 2.07
C GLU A 167 16.44 3.75 1.57
N VAL A 168 15.57 3.32 2.48
CA VAL A 168 14.26 2.75 2.20
C VAL A 168 13.16 3.75 2.53
N ASP A 169 12.16 3.84 1.66
CA ASP A 169 11.00 4.71 1.81
C ASP A 169 10.16 4.35 3.05
N GLU A 170 9.56 5.34 3.72
CA GLU A 170 8.77 5.16 4.94
C GLU A 170 7.54 4.26 4.70
N PHE A 171 6.88 4.39 3.55
CA PHE A 171 5.78 3.49 3.17
C PHE A 171 6.23 2.04 3.17
N VAL A 172 7.47 1.77 2.74
CA VAL A 172 8.01 0.43 2.69
C VAL A 172 8.36 -0.10 4.07
N HIS A 173 8.77 0.75 5.02
CA HIS A 173 8.94 0.33 6.42
C HIS A 173 7.62 -0.14 7.03
N PHE A 174 6.52 0.57 6.75
CA PHE A 174 5.18 0.13 7.15
C PHE A 174 4.85 -1.25 6.56
N ILE A 175 5.05 -1.43 5.26
CA ILE A 175 4.78 -2.70 4.58
C ILE A 175 5.68 -3.83 5.13
N LEU A 176 6.97 -3.58 5.36
CA LEU A 176 7.88 -4.56 5.96
C LEU A 176 7.45 -4.95 7.37
N THR A 177 6.98 -4.00 8.17
CA THR A 177 6.49 -4.24 9.52
C THR A 177 5.28 -5.17 9.51
N VAL A 178 4.37 -4.97 8.55
CA VAL A 178 3.19 -5.85 8.39
C VAL A 178 3.60 -7.26 7.93
N ILE A 179 4.53 -7.37 6.97
CA ILE A 179 4.89 -8.66 6.37
C ILE A 179 5.80 -9.49 7.27
N PHE A 180 6.79 -8.86 7.90
CA PHE A 180 7.87 -9.54 8.64
C PHE A 180 7.81 -9.33 10.15
N GLY A 181 6.89 -8.47 10.62
CA GLY A 181 6.75 -8.13 12.03
C GLY A 181 7.63 -6.95 12.45
N LEU A 182 7.18 -6.26 13.50
CA LEU A 182 7.87 -5.10 14.07
C LEU A 182 9.30 -5.43 14.52
N GLU A 183 9.48 -6.55 15.22
CA GLU A 183 10.78 -6.95 15.76
C GLU A 183 11.86 -7.12 14.67
N ALA A 184 11.48 -7.62 13.49
CA ALA A 184 12.40 -7.75 12.37
C ALA A 184 12.88 -6.37 11.87
N VAL A 185 11.97 -5.40 11.76
CA VAL A 185 12.29 -4.04 11.33
C VAL A 185 13.10 -3.31 12.39
N VAL A 186 12.74 -3.41 13.68
CA VAL A 186 13.50 -2.82 14.79
C VAL A 186 14.92 -3.37 14.84
N THR A 187 15.07 -4.70 14.69
CA THR A 187 16.40 -5.34 14.67
C THR A 187 17.25 -4.84 13.51
N TRP A 188 16.66 -4.67 12.32
CA TRP A 188 17.35 -4.12 11.16
C TRP A 188 17.82 -2.68 11.36
N VAL A 189 16.97 -1.82 11.95
CA VAL A 189 17.31 -0.43 12.29
C VAL A 189 18.44 -0.38 13.32
N ARG A 190 18.34 -1.20 14.38
CA ARG A 190 19.34 -1.28 15.45
C ARG A 190 20.71 -1.72 14.94
N ASN A 191 20.75 -2.78 14.14
CA ASN A 191 22.00 -3.37 13.64
C ASN A 191 22.75 -2.48 12.65
N THR A 192 22.09 -1.49 12.07
CA THR A 192 22.68 -0.54 11.13
C THR A 192 23.00 0.82 11.75
N GLY A 193 22.71 1.02 13.04
CA GLY A 193 23.02 2.25 13.78
C GLY A 193 22.16 3.46 13.37
N TYR A 194 20.98 3.23 12.77
CA TYR A 194 20.09 4.30 12.32
C TYR A 194 19.13 4.74 13.44
N SER A 195 18.90 6.05 13.56
CA SER A 195 17.90 6.64 14.47
C SER A 195 17.20 7.78 13.73
N GLN A 196 15.94 7.60 13.33
CA GLN A 196 15.11 8.69 12.80
C GLN A 196 14.27 9.26 13.95
N THR A 197 14.06 10.58 13.94
CA THR A 197 12.99 11.21 14.71
C THR A 197 11.63 10.72 14.16
N GLY A 198 10.94 9.85 14.90
CA GLY A 198 9.69 9.20 14.50
C GLY A 198 9.76 7.67 14.42
N THR A 199 10.96 7.08 14.34
CA THR A 199 11.22 5.63 14.43
C THR A 199 12.12 5.26 15.62
N THR A 200 12.16 6.10 16.66
CA THR A 200 12.59 5.65 17.99
C THR A 200 11.68 4.51 18.44
N GLU A 201 12.21 3.58 19.26
CA GLU A 201 11.44 2.46 19.85
C GLU A 201 10.06 2.94 20.32
N ASP A 202 10.01 4.06 21.04
CA ASP A 202 8.76 4.68 21.49
C ASP A 202 7.82 5.11 20.35
N GLY A 203 8.32 5.62 19.21
CA GLY A 203 7.47 6.04 18.08
C GLY A 203 6.84 4.87 17.33
N LEU A 204 7.59 3.79 17.12
CA LEU A 204 7.10 2.56 16.47
C LEU A 204 6.19 1.75 17.39
N TYR A 205 6.52 1.62 18.68
CA TYR A 205 5.63 1.01 19.67
C TYR A 205 4.36 1.86 19.87
N THR A 206 4.45 3.20 19.94
CA THR A 206 3.28 4.07 20.13
C THR A 206 2.39 4.17 18.87
N SER A 207 2.94 4.07 17.66
CA SER A 207 2.13 4.07 16.43
C SER A 207 1.49 2.71 16.11
N LEU A 208 1.97 1.62 16.73
CA LEU A 208 1.49 0.25 16.49
C LEU A 208 0.82 -0.38 17.71
N THR A 209 0.78 0.29 18.87
CA THR A 209 -0.18 -0.01 19.93
C THR A 209 -1.58 0.37 19.44
N PHE A 210 -2.17 -0.50 18.62
CA PHE A 210 -3.62 -0.67 18.66
C PHE A 210 -3.91 -1.19 20.07
N GLU A 211 -4.72 -0.47 20.85
CA GLU A 211 -5.40 -1.11 21.99
C GLU A 211 -5.99 -2.42 21.46
N GLU A 212 -5.69 -3.55 22.11
CA GLU A 212 -6.25 -4.84 21.72
C GLU A 212 -7.74 -4.65 21.49
N PRO A 213 -8.24 -4.82 20.25
CA PRO A 213 -9.67 -4.78 20.05
C PRO A 213 -10.19 -5.94 20.87
N ARG A 214 -11.14 -5.66 21.78
CA ARG A 214 -11.90 -6.71 22.46
C ARG A 214 -12.73 -7.42 21.40
N TYR A 215 -12.09 -8.27 20.61
CA TYR A 215 -12.76 -9.23 19.77
C TYR A 215 -13.47 -10.17 20.73
N ARG A 216 -14.77 -9.96 20.94
CA ARG A 216 -15.64 -11.05 21.38
C ARG A 216 -15.59 -12.07 20.26
N LEU A 217 -14.74 -13.08 20.43
CA LEU A 217 -14.95 -14.36 19.80
C LEU A 217 -16.40 -14.72 20.13
N CYS A 218 -17.24 -14.88 19.11
CA CYS A 218 -18.52 -15.53 19.35
C CYS A 218 -18.18 -16.89 19.96
N ASP A 219 -18.58 -17.13 21.19
CA ASP A 219 -18.48 -18.44 21.81
C ASP A 219 -19.13 -19.44 20.85
N ASP A 220 -18.39 -20.51 20.53
CA ASP A 220 -18.94 -21.67 19.84
C ASP A 220 -19.99 -22.29 20.75
N ASP A 221 -21.24 -21.86 20.62
CA ASP A 221 -22.41 -22.60 21.09
C ASP A 221 -22.54 -23.87 20.22
N SER A 222 -21.62 -24.81 20.46
CA SER A 222 -21.76 -26.21 20.10
C SER A 222 -22.07 -27.01 21.36
N GLU A 223 -23.16 -26.65 22.04
CA GLU A 223 -23.73 -27.47 23.10
C GLU A 223 -24.88 -28.33 22.54
N ALA A 224 -24.55 -29.61 22.38
CA ALA A 224 -25.39 -30.79 22.55
C ALA A 224 -26.89 -30.70 22.20
N ALA A 225 -27.26 -31.30 21.07
CA ALA A 225 -28.55 -31.97 20.93
C ALA A 225 -28.29 -33.47 20.71
N ALA A 226 -28.26 -34.19 21.82
CA ALA A 226 -28.58 -35.63 21.87
C ALA A 226 -30.09 -35.78 22.03
#